data_AF-A0A2V9Z7F2-F1
#
_entry.id   AF-A0A2V9Z7F2-F1
#
_cell.length_a   1.000
_cell.length_b   1.000
_cell.length_c   1.000
_cell.angle_alpha   90.00
_cell.angle_beta   90.00
_cell.angle_gamma   90.00
#
_symmetry.space_group_name_H-M   'P 1'
#
loop_
_entity.id
_entity.type
_entity.pdbx_description
1 polymer ?
#
loop_
_entity_poly.entity_id
_entity_poly.type
_entity_poly.pdbx_seq_one_letter_code
_entity_poly.pdbx_strand_id
1 'polypeptide(L)'
;MTLPFFFFLTSSFAQVVSPVEMKDPQLRALQEQYMDDLKQVGADILSMPTTYPFYLSRRLDLDEQRQKTADQRSIRFDRYKGKTVLEITGNYYAAYSTEKMTPEQRARETFRNVVLPILKAAVPRFQTKTSVEAYALEISHHVLGKVMDVSMERPENLVVVLSQQSAIRLVSANDDNAQQSALLKAEIYLNAHPVTVWLNGEGPQLAAADPPRDPATPADPAPATNTATAPVEIATNDAAKLPGAVPMPTLKAAKSANPPDPAR
;
A
#
# COMPACT_ATOMS: atom_id res chain seq x y z
N MET A 1 22.63 -20.19 -45.58
CA MET A 1 22.91 -18.74 -45.45
C MET A 1 22.29 -18.31 -44.13
N THR A 2 23.11 -18.11 -43.10
CA THR A 2 22.69 -17.93 -41.70
C THR A 2 22.81 -16.46 -41.28
N LEU A 3 21.73 -15.85 -40.80
CA LEU A 3 21.79 -14.53 -40.19
C LEU A 3 22.33 -14.64 -38.75
N PRO A 4 23.21 -13.72 -38.30
CA PRO A 4 23.61 -13.64 -36.91
C PRO A 4 22.47 -13.05 -36.06
N PHE A 5 22.08 -13.77 -35.00
CA PHE A 5 21.10 -13.28 -34.03
C PHE A 5 21.79 -12.30 -33.07
N PHE A 6 21.58 -11.00 -33.28
CA PHE A 6 22.11 -9.98 -32.37
C PHE A 6 21.34 -10.00 -31.04
N PHE A 7 21.91 -10.69 -30.05
CA PHE A 7 21.51 -10.50 -28.66
C PHE A 7 21.86 -9.07 -28.22
N PHE A 8 20.85 -8.22 -28.10
CA PHE A 8 20.99 -7.01 -27.30
C PHE A 8 21.18 -7.41 -25.84
N LEU A 9 22.38 -7.18 -25.29
CA LEU A 9 22.57 -7.21 -23.84
C LEU A 9 21.80 -6.01 -23.26
N THR A 10 20.58 -6.26 -22.80
CA THR A 10 19.86 -5.33 -21.94
C THR A 10 20.65 -5.20 -20.65
N SER A 11 21.38 -4.10 -20.48
CA SER A 11 22.04 -3.78 -19.21
C SER A 11 21.00 -3.73 -18.11
N SER A 12 20.96 -4.77 -17.26
CA SER A 12 20.07 -4.82 -16.11
C SER A 12 20.41 -3.69 -15.16
N PHE A 13 19.68 -2.57 -15.27
CA PHE A 13 19.71 -1.51 -14.27
C PHE A 13 19.44 -2.17 -12.92
N ALA A 14 20.38 -2.03 -11.97
CA ALA A 14 20.15 -2.49 -10.62
C ALA A 14 18.89 -1.81 -10.10
N GLN A 15 17.95 -2.58 -9.56
CA GLN A 15 16.67 -2.06 -9.03
C GLN A 15 16.77 -1.74 -7.53
N VAL A 16 17.98 -1.86 -6.97
CA VAL A 16 18.30 -1.83 -5.55
C VAL A 16 19.06 -0.55 -5.24
N VAL A 17 18.71 0.14 -4.16
CA VAL A 17 19.44 1.33 -3.68
C VAL A 17 20.87 0.94 -3.31
N SER A 18 21.85 1.75 -3.72
CA SER A 18 23.25 1.48 -3.37
C SER A 18 23.48 1.71 -1.88
N PRO A 19 24.19 0.83 -1.14
CA PRO A 19 24.38 0.97 0.31
C PRO A 19 25.05 2.29 0.71
N VAL A 20 25.89 2.87 -0.16
CA VAL A 20 26.53 4.19 0.09
C VAL A 20 25.53 5.35 0.14
N GLU A 21 24.31 5.19 -0.40
CA GLU A 21 23.22 6.16 -0.27
C GLU A 21 22.46 6.03 1.08
N MET A 22 22.72 4.96 1.85
CA MET A 22 21.98 4.64 3.07
C MET A 22 22.64 5.24 4.31
N LYS A 23 21.90 6.14 4.97
CA LYS A 23 22.38 6.94 6.10
C LYS A 23 22.49 6.13 7.40
N ASP A 24 21.50 5.28 7.69
CA ASP A 24 21.52 4.36 8.83
C ASP A 24 22.56 3.24 8.58
N PRO A 25 23.59 3.08 9.44
CA PRO A 25 24.59 2.02 9.29
C PRO A 25 24.02 0.60 9.41
N GLN A 26 22.95 0.40 10.18
CA GLN A 26 22.31 -0.92 10.32
C GLN A 26 21.59 -1.30 9.04
N LEU A 27 20.75 -0.41 8.50
CA LEU A 27 20.07 -0.64 7.23
C LEU A 27 21.07 -0.81 6.07
N ARG A 28 22.17 -0.05 6.08
CA ARG A 28 23.28 -0.23 5.13
C ARG A 28 23.88 -1.64 5.19
N ALA A 29 24.22 -2.12 6.39
CA ALA A 29 24.78 -3.46 6.56
C ALA A 29 23.81 -4.55 6.09
N LEU A 30 22.50 -4.40 6.31
CA LEU A 30 21.48 -5.30 5.77
C LEU A 30 21.40 -5.23 4.24
N GLN A 31 21.48 -4.04 3.65
CA GLN A 31 21.47 -3.84 2.19
C GLN A 31 22.70 -4.47 1.53
N GLU A 32 23.88 -4.39 2.16
CA GLU A 32 25.11 -5.07 1.75
C GLU A 32 24.95 -6.60 1.89
N GLN A 33 24.48 -7.08 3.04
CA GLN A 33 24.30 -8.50 3.35
C GLN A 33 23.33 -9.22 2.40
N TYR A 34 22.24 -8.55 1.99
CA TYR A 34 21.20 -9.14 1.14
C TYR A 34 21.19 -8.59 -0.29
N MET A 35 22.25 -7.90 -0.72
CA MET A 35 22.34 -7.23 -2.03
C MET A 35 21.89 -8.12 -3.20
N ASP A 36 22.28 -9.41 -3.21
CA ASP A 36 21.92 -10.33 -4.30
C ASP A 36 20.49 -10.88 -4.19
N ASP A 37 19.99 -11.13 -2.97
CA ASP A 37 18.56 -11.44 -2.74
C ASP A 37 17.68 -10.26 -3.23
N LEU A 38 18.07 -9.02 -2.93
CA LEU A 38 17.37 -7.79 -3.35
C LEU A 38 17.41 -7.58 -4.86
N LYS A 39 18.57 -7.82 -5.52
CA LYS A 39 18.68 -7.77 -7.00
C LYS A 39 17.75 -8.78 -7.64
N GLN A 40 17.69 -9.99 -7.10
CA GLN A 40 16.83 -11.03 -7.64
C GLN A 40 15.35 -10.71 -7.41
N VAL A 41 14.95 -10.12 -6.28
CA VAL A 41 13.59 -9.57 -6.13
C VAL A 41 13.29 -8.54 -7.23
N GLY A 42 14.23 -7.64 -7.54
CA GLY A 42 14.06 -6.68 -8.64
C GLY A 42 13.89 -7.32 -10.02
N ALA A 43 14.67 -8.37 -10.32
CA ALA A 43 14.54 -9.13 -11.56
C ALA A 43 13.22 -9.92 -11.62
N ASP A 44 12.86 -10.59 -10.53
CA ASP A 44 11.60 -11.34 -10.39
C ASP A 44 10.40 -10.40 -10.62
N ILE A 45 10.39 -9.20 -10.00
CA ILE A 45 9.37 -8.16 -10.17
C ILE A 45 9.26 -7.68 -11.61
N LEU A 46 10.38 -7.35 -12.26
CA LEU A 46 10.37 -6.88 -13.66
C LEU A 46 9.99 -7.98 -14.67
N SER A 47 10.00 -9.25 -14.25
CA SER A 47 9.53 -10.38 -15.08
C SER A 47 8.03 -10.65 -14.97
N MET A 48 7.31 -9.98 -14.06
CA MET A 48 5.90 -10.27 -13.79
C MET A 48 4.98 -9.76 -14.92
N PRO A 49 4.03 -10.58 -15.41
CA PRO A 49 3.00 -10.11 -16.32
C PRO A 49 2.08 -9.12 -15.61
N THR A 50 1.94 -7.92 -16.17
CA THR A 50 1.09 -6.84 -15.65
C THR A 50 0.21 -6.29 -16.78
N THR A 51 -1.04 -5.94 -16.47
CA THR A 51 -2.04 -5.50 -17.47
C THR A 51 -1.69 -4.14 -18.09
N TYR A 52 -1.00 -3.30 -17.32
CA TYR A 52 -0.43 -2.02 -17.73
C TYR A 52 1.05 -1.99 -17.29
N PRO A 53 1.92 -1.17 -17.92
CA PRO A 53 3.32 -1.08 -17.54
C PRO A 53 3.49 -0.80 -16.04
N PHE A 54 4.34 -1.59 -15.39
CA PHE A 54 4.83 -1.32 -14.04
C PHE A 54 6.32 -0.95 -14.09
N TYR A 55 6.71 0.06 -13.33
CA TYR A 55 8.09 0.48 -13.17
C TYR A 55 8.43 0.67 -11.70
N LEU A 56 9.48 0.00 -11.25
CA LEU A 56 10.16 0.34 -10.00
C LEU A 56 10.71 1.78 -10.13
N SER A 57 10.53 2.61 -9.09
CA SER A 57 10.88 4.03 -9.16
C SER A 57 11.05 4.64 -7.77
N ARG A 58 12.09 5.48 -7.60
CA ARG A 58 12.22 6.34 -6.40
C ARG A 58 11.31 7.58 -6.43
N ARG A 59 10.58 7.79 -7.54
CA ARG A 59 9.75 8.97 -7.75
C ARG A 59 8.39 8.54 -8.26
N LEU A 60 7.39 8.72 -7.41
CA LEU A 60 5.99 8.54 -7.74
C LEU A 60 5.49 9.67 -8.65
N ASP A 61 4.29 9.48 -9.18
CA ASP A 61 3.51 10.52 -9.86
C ASP A 61 4.24 11.12 -11.10
N LEU A 62 4.92 10.25 -11.85
CA LEU A 62 5.56 10.56 -13.13
C LEU A 62 4.69 10.12 -14.30
N ASP A 63 4.66 10.92 -15.37
CA ASP A 63 4.24 10.46 -16.69
C ASP A 63 5.19 9.35 -17.21
N GLU A 64 4.66 8.47 -18.07
CA GLU A 64 5.38 7.29 -18.55
C GLU A 64 6.65 7.64 -19.36
N GLN A 65 6.68 8.81 -20.00
CA GLN A 65 7.83 9.29 -20.78
C GLN A 65 9.00 9.63 -19.85
N ARG A 66 8.74 10.35 -18.76
CA ARG A 66 9.74 10.65 -17.72
C ARG A 66 10.12 9.41 -16.93
N GLN A 67 9.19 8.50 -16.64
CA GLN A 67 9.48 7.26 -15.93
C GLN A 67 10.47 6.34 -16.70
N LYS A 68 10.42 6.31 -18.03
CA LYS A 68 11.38 5.56 -18.87
C LYS A 68 12.83 6.04 -18.74
N THR A 69 13.08 7.21 -18.16
CA THR A 69 14.41 7.76 -17.86
C THR A 69 14.65 8.02 -16.37
N ALA A 70 13.71 7.63 -15.51
CA ALA A 70 13.80 7.83 -14.07
C ALA A 70 14.69 6.78 -13.37
N ASP A 71 15.14 7.09 -12.16
CA ASP A 71 15.96 6.20 -11.34
C ASP A 71 15.10 5.08 -10.71
N GLN A 72 15.24 3.87 -11.26
CA GLN A 72 14.45 2.68 -10.90
C GLN A 72 14.98 1.94 -9.65
N ARG A 73 16.01 2.48 -8.98
CA ARG A 73 16.58 1.91 -7.75
C ARG A 73 15.67 2.12 -6.54
N SER A 74 14.55 1.42 -6.45
CA SER A 74 13.53 1.63 -5.42
C SER A 74 13.40 0.52 -4.37
N ILE A 75 14.18 -0.56 -4.49
CA ILE A 75 14.20 -1.65 -3.49
C ILE A 75 15.26 -1.35 -2.42
N ARG A 76 14.85 -1.30 -1.14
CA ARG A 76 15.76 -1.05 0.01
C ARG A 76 15.20 -1.53 1.34
N PHE A 77 16.06 -1.59 2.35
CA PHE A 77 15.60 -1.58 3.75
C PHE A 77 15.37 -0.16 4.27
N ASP A 78 14.29 0.07 5.01
CA ASP A 78 14.00 1.31 5.76
C ASP A 78 13.38 0.99 7.14
N ARG A 79 13.02 2.02 7.92
CA ARG A 79 12.36 1.91 9.24
C ARG A 79 10.90 2.37 9.18
N TYR A 80 9.96 1.50 9.55
CA TYR A 80 8.56 1.86 9.77
C TYR A 80 8.12 1.52 11.19
N LYS A 81 7.73 2.54 11.96
CA LYS A 81 7.32 2.41 13.38
C LYS A 81 8.29 1.56 14.23
N GLY A 82 9.59 1.81 14.05
CA GLY A 82 10.71 1.11 14.71
C GLY A 82 11.16 -0.18 14.00
N LYS A 83 10.27 -0.87 13.29
CA LYS A 83 10.54 -2.13 12.58
C LYS A 83 11.41 -1.90 11.35
N THR A 84 12.29 -2.84 11.06
CA THR A 84 13.00 -2.96 9.79
C THR A 84 12.02 -3.46 8.73
N VAL A 85 11.85 -2.71 7.64
CA VAL A 85 10.99 -3.10 6.51
C VAL A 85 11.82 -3.33 5.26
N LEU A 86 11.43 -4.30 4.44
CA LEU A 86 11.76 -4.30 3.01
C LEU A 86 10.77 -3.37 2.30
N GLU A 87 11.26 -2.25 1.77
CA GLU A 87 10.50 -1.24 1.06
C GLU A 87 10.66 -1.39 -0.45
N ILE A 88 9.55 -1.28 -1.18
CA ILE A 88 9.49 -1.38 -2.66
C ILE A 88 8.53 -0.30 -3.19
N THR A 89 9.06 0.69 -3.91
CA THR A 89 8.29 1.82 -4.46
C THR A 89 8.18 1.73 -5.99
N GLY A 90 7.05 2.12 -6.59
CA GLY A 90 6.91 2.12 -8.06
C GLY A 90 5.64 2.78 -8.62
N ASN A 91 5.59 2.92 -9.94
CA ASN A 91 4.48 3.48 -10.71
C ASN A 91 3.82 2.41 -11.58
N TYR A 92 2.50 2.30 -11.53
CA TYR A 92 1.68 1.38 -12.31
C TYR A 92 0.73 2.16 -13.23
N TYR A 93 0.90 2.05 -14.55
CA TYR A 93 0.20 2.88 -15.53
C TYR A 93 -1.24 2.41 -15.85
N ALA A 94 -1.93 1.89 -14.84
CA ALA A 94 -3.38 1.75 -14.88
C ALA A 94 -4.05 3.12 -14.62
N ALA A 95 -5.05 3.45 -15.44
CA ALA A 95 -5.81 4.69 -15.36
C ALA A 95 -7.29 4.39 -15.09
N TYR A 96 -7.66 4.20 -13.81
CA TYR A 96 -9.00 3.74 -13.42
C TYR A 96 -10.04 4.87 -13.45
N SER A 97 -11.28 4.58 -13.87
CA SER A 97 -12.34 5.59 -13.87
C SER A 97 -12.93 5.83 -12.47
N THR A 98 -12.93 7.08 -12.01
CA THR A 98 -13.60 7.48 -10.75
C THR A 98 -15.12 7.48 -10.87
N GLU A 99 -15.68 7.39 -12.08
CA GLU A 99 -17.12 7.29 -12.34
C GLU A 99 -17.62 5.83 -12.22
N LYS A 100 -16.72 4.86 -12.32
CA LYS A 100 -17.05 3.42 -12.36
C LYS A 100 -16.50 2.62 -11.19
N MET A 101 -15.57 3.18 -10.41
CA MET A 101 -14.88 2.48 -9.32
C MET A 101 -14.72 3.36 -8.09
N THR A 102 -15.09 2.84 -6.91
CA THR A 102 -14.79 3.50 -5.62
C THR A 102 -13.28 3.49 -5.33
N PRO A 103 -12.78 4.33 -4.39
CA PRO A 103 -11.37 4.30 -4.00
C PRO A 103 -10.90 2.93 -3.52
N GLU A 104 -11.74 2.19 -2.78
CA GLU A 104 -11.44 0.86 -2.24
C GLU A 104 -11.40 -0.19 -3.35
N GLN A 105 -12.29 -0.08 -4.35
CA GLN A 105 -12.28 -0.93 -5.54
C GLN A 105 -11.02 -0.69 -6.39
N ARG A 106 -10.55 0.55 -6.53
CA ARG A 106 -9.27 0.88 -7.20
C ARG A 106 -8.06 0.38 -6.42
N ALA A 107 -8.04 0.60 -5.10
CA ALA A 107 -7.02 0.08 -4.21
C ALA A 107 -6.93 -1.45 -4.27
N ARG A 108 -8.06 -2.16 -4.33
CA ARG A 108 -8.10 -3.61 -4.57
C ARG A 108 -7.44 -4.00 -5.89
N GLU A 109 -7.75 -3.33 -6.99
CA GLU A 109 -7.23 -3.74 -8.29
C GLU A 109 -5.72 -3.45 -8.40
N THR A 110 -5.20 -2.33 -7.86
CA THR A 110 -3.73 -2.15 -7.74
C THR A 110 -3.12 -3.19 -6.77
N PHE A 111 -3.83 -3.56 -5.70
CA PHE A 111 -3.37 -4.60 -4.78
C PHE A 111 -3.23 -5.97 -5.48
N ARG A 112 -4.28 -6.41 -6.18
CA ARG A 112 -4.33 -7.71 -6.89
C ARG A 112 -3.33 -7.77 -8.03
N ASN A 113 -3.24 -6.71 -8.85
CA ASN A 113 -2.47 -6.72 -10.09
C ASN A 113 -0.99 -6.35 -9.88
N VAL A 114 -0.61 -5.75 -8.75
CA VAL A 114 0.78 -5.31 -8.47
C VAL A 114 1.28 -5.75 -7.10
N VAL A 115 0.63 -5.34 -6.00
CA VAL A 115 1.15 -5.57 -4.63
C VAL A 115 1.29 -7.06 -4.30
N LEU A 116 0.27 -7.87 -4.59
CA LEU A 116 0.29 -9.31 -4.31
C LEU A 116 1.32 -10.06 -5.18
N PRO A 117 1.46 -9.80 -6.49
CA PRO A 117 2.60 -10.25 -7.28
C PRO A 117 3.97 -9.88 -6.69
N ILE A 118 4.21 -8.60 -6.33
CA ILE A 118 5.49 -8.17 -5.71
C ILE A 118 5.76 -8.95 -4.42
N LEU A 119 4.74 -9.12 -3.57
CA LEU A 119 4.87 -9.91 -2.33
C LEU A 119 5.20 -11.38 -2.62
N LYS A 120 4.62 -11.99 -3.67
CA LYS A 120 4.96 -13.36 -4.09
C LYS A 120 6.40 -13.49 -4.59
N ALA A 121 6.99 -12.45 -5.17
CA ALA A 121 8.41 -12.41 -5.53
C ALA A 121 9.33 -12.19 -4.30
N ALA A 122 8.97 -11.26 -3.41
CA ALA A 122 9.82 -10.85 -2.29
C ALA A 122 9.78 -11.80 -1.08
N VAL A 123 8.59 -12.22 -0.65
CA VAL A 123 8.40 -12.94 0.63
C VAL A 123 9.15 -14.28 0.69
N PRO A 124 9.19 -15.13 -0.36
CA PRO A 124 9.86 -16.42 -0.28
C PRO A 124 11.37 -16.34 0.03
N ARG A 125 12.03 -15.22 -0.31
CA ARG A 125 13.46 -14.97 -0.07
C ARG A 125 13.73 -14.47 1.35
N PHE A 126 12.80 -13.68 1.90
CA PHE A 126 12.97 -12.97 3.17
C PHE A 126 12.19 -13.58 4.35
N GLN A 127 11.32 -14.57 4.13
CA GLN A 127 10.49 -15.23 5.15
C GLN A 127 11.24 -15.90 6.32
N THR A 128 12.50 -16.31 6.13
CA THR A 128 13.34 -16.90 7.20
C THR A 128 14.33 -15.90 7.83
N LYS A 129 14.39 -14.67 7.31
CA LYS A 129 15.38 -13.66 7.72
C LYS A 129 14.76 -12.83 8.86
N THR A 130 15.19 -13.06 10.09
CA THR A 130 14.66 -12.34 11.29
C THR A 130 14.94 -10.83 11.28
N SER A 131 15.86 -10.38 10.41
CA SER A 131 16.14 -8.96 10.16
C SER A 131 15.08 -8.24 9.32
N VAL A 132 14.07 -8.94 8.79
CA VAL A 132 12.99 -8.34 7.98
C VAL A 132 11.66 -8.52 8.71
N GLU A 133 11.28 -7.53 9.51
CA GLU A 133 10.12 -7.61 10.41
C GLU A 133 8.78 -7.35 9.69
N ALA A 134 8.82 -6.63 8.57
CA ALA A 134 7.68 -6.29 7.74
C ALA A 134 8.09 -5.99 6.28
N TYR A 135 7.09 -5.89 5.41
CA TYR A 135 7.20 -5.43 4.03
C TYR A 135 6.37 -4.15 3.88
N ALA A 136 6.91 -3.17 3.17
CA ALA A 136 6.25 -1.91 2.83
C ALA A 136 6.27 -1.72 1.31
N LEU A 137 5.10 -1.48 0.71
CA LEU A 137 4.96 -1.23 -0.71
C LEU A 137 4.24 0.09 -0.92
N GLU A 138 4.74 0.93 -1.82
CA GLU A 138 4.15 2.21 -2.17
C GLU A 138 4.03 2.30 -3.70
N ILE A 139 2.79 2.23 -4.19
CA ILE A 139 2.47 2.09 -5.62
C ILE A 139 1.57 3.25 -6.04
N SER A 140 2.09 4.16 -6.88
CA SER A 140 1.23 5.13 -7.57
C SER A 140 0.53 4.46 -8.74
N HIS A 141 -0.73 4.83 -8.96
CA HIS A 141 -1.46 4.55 -10.19
C HIS A 141 -2.30 5.78 -10.55
N HIS A 142 -2.87 5.83 -11.75
CA HIS A 142 -3.63 6.99 -12.19
C HIS A 142 -5.14 6.76 -12.06
N VAL A 143 -5.88 7.86 -11.88
CA VAL A 143 -7.35 7.86 -11.91
C VAL A 143 -7.88 8.94 -12.85
N LEU A 144 -8.86 8.56 -13.66
CA LEU A 144 -9.55 9.39 -14.64
C LEU A 144 -10.92 9.78 -14.09
N GLY A 145 -11.13 11.08 -13.90
CA GLY A 145 -12.42 11.65 -13.47
C GLY A 145 -12.78 12.89 -14.27
N LYS A 146 -13.86 13.57 -13.88
CA LYS A 146 -14.25 14.87 -14.42
C LYS A 146 -14.28 15.94 -13.33
N VAL A 147 -13.88 17.16 -13.67
CA VAL A 147 -14.03 18.36 -12.84
C VAL A 147 -14.59 19.47 -13.74
N MET A 148 -15.79 19.97 -13.43
CA MET A 148 -16.53 20.92 -14.30
C MET A 148 -16.60 20.43 -15.76
N ASP A 149 -17.01 19.16 -15.93
CA ASP A 149 -17.08 18.39 -17.19
C ASP A 149 -15.76 18.21 -17.98
N VAL A 150 -14.67 18.84 -17.56
CA VAL A 150 -13.32 18.58 -18.09
C VAL A 150 -12.78 17.27 -17.54
N SER A 151 -12.41 16.34 -18.43
CA SER A 151 -11.72 15.10 -18.06
C SER A 151 -10.33 15.41 -17.49
N MET A 152 -10.05 14.90 -16.30
CA MET A 152 -8.81 15.12 -15.56
C MET A 152 -8.20 13.78 -15.13
N GLU A 153 -6.91 13.62 -15.40
CA GLU A 153 -6.07 12.52 -14.89
C GLU A 153 -5.28 13.00 -13.67
N ARG A 154 -5.20 12.18 -12.63
CA ARG A 154 -4.41 12.47 -11.43
C ARG A 154 -3.84 11.19 -10.81
N PRO A 155 -2.70 11.25 -10.10
CA PRO A 155 -2.20 10.11 -9.35
C PRO A 155 -3.08 9.77 -8.15
N GLU A 156 -2.97 8.51 -7.71
CA GLU A 156 -3.54 7.96 -6.49
C GLU A 156 -2.56 6.92 -5.90
N ASN A 157 -2.02 7.21 -4.72
CA ASN A 157 -0.93 6.46 -4.12
C ASN A 157 -1.44 5.44 -3.11
N LEU A 158 -1.19 4.14 -3.37
CA LEU A 158 -1.53 3.03 -2.49
C LEU A 158 -0.29 2.60 -1.69
N VAL A 159 -0.35 2.74 -0.36
CA VAL A 159 0.65 2.22 0.58
C VAL A 159 0.09 0.97 1.26
N VAL A 160 0.89 -0.09 1.31
CA VAL A 160 0.58 -1.35 2.02
C VAL A 160 1.75 -1.74 2.92
N VAL A 161 1.51 -1.86 4.22
CA VAL A 161 2.49 -2.36 5.20
C VAL A 161 1.97 -3.65 5.83
N LEU A 162 2.74 -4.73 5.72
CA LEU A 162 2.42 -6.07 6.25
C LEU A 162 3.52 -6.56 7.17
N SER A 163 3.18 -7.07 8.36
CA SER A 163 4.15 -7.81 9.18
C SER A 163 4.69 -9.03 8.41
N GLN A 164 5.91 -9.47 8.69
CA GLN A 164 6.51 -10.64 8.02
C GLN A 164 5.58 -11.86 8.10
N GLN A 165 5.00 -12.12 9.27
CA GLN A 165 4.05 -13.21 9.47
C GLN A 165 2.74 -13.03 8.67
N SER A 166 2.21 -11.80 8.55
CA SER A 166 1.03 -11.53 7.73
C SER A 166 1.32 -11.72 6.25
N ALA A 167 2.49 -11.24 5.77
CA ALA A 167 2.93 -11.40 4.39
C ALA A 167 3.14 -12.87 4.01
N ILE A 168 3.78 -13.67 4.89
CA ILE A 168 3.92 -15.13 4.71
C ILE A 168 2.55 -15.78 4.55
N ARG A 169 1.63 -15.56 5.51
CA ARG A 169 0.27 -16.14 5.46
C ARG A 169 -0.49 -15.73 4.19
N LEU A 170 -0.33 -14.49 3.74
CA LEU A 170 -0.98 -13.96 2.54
C LEU A 170 -0.46 -14.64 1.26
N VAL A 171 0.85 -14.85 1.11
CA VAL A 171 1.40 -15.49 -0.10
C VAL A 171 1.28 -17.01 -0.09
N SER A 172 1.19 -17.65 1.09
CA SER A 172 1.08 -19.10 1.24
C SER A 172 -0.37 -19.62 1.34
N ALA A 173 -1.37 -18.73 1.33
CA ALA A 173 -2.78 -19.10 1.46
C ALA A 173 -3.37 -19.56 0.11
N ASN A 174 -3.88 -20.79 0.10
CA ASN A 174 -4.50 -21.42 -1.07
C ASN A 174 -6.00 -21.11 -1.22
N ASP A 175 -6.57 -20.33 -0.30
CA ASP A 175 -7.97 -19.91 -0.30
C ASP A 175 -8.12 -18.42 0.05
N ASP A 176 -9.18 -17.81 -0.48
CA ASP A 176 -9.41 -16.37 -0.38
C ASP A 176 -9.73 -15.90 1.04
N ASN A 177 -10.28 -16.75 1.90
CA ASN A 177 -10.58 -16.40 3.29
C ASN A 177 -9.29 -16.32 4.12
N ALA A 178 -8.36 -17.26 3.93
CA ALA A 178 -7.04 -17.20 4.53
C ALA A 178 -6.26 -15.97 4.04
N GLN A 179 -6.28 -15.66 2.73
CA GLN A 179 -5.68 -14.44 2.19
C GLN A 179 -6.30 -13.17 2.79
N GLN A 180 -7.63 -13.07 2.86
CA GLN A 180 -8.32 -11.93 3.48
C GLN A 180 -7.97 -11.80 4.97
N SER A 181 -7.91 -12.91 5.72
CA SER A 181 -7.57 -12.91 7.15
C SER A 181 -6.14 -12.43 7.44
N ALA A 182 -5.24 -12.57 6.46
CA ALA A 182 -3.88 -12.03 6.51
C ALA A 182 -3.85 -10.55 6.12
N LEU A 183 -4.64 -10.15 5.11
CA LEU A 183 -4.73 -8.76 4.63
C LEU A 183 -5.41 -7.82 5.63
N LEU A 184 -6.40 -8.29 6.40
CA LEU A 184 -7.04 -7.55 7.49
C LEU A 184 -6.07 -7.20 8.65
N LYS A 185 -4.80 -7.62 8.58
CA LYS A 185 -3.72 -7.27 9.52
C LYS A 185 -2.65 -6.37 8.89
N ALA A 186 -2.90 -5.87 7.67
CA ALA A 186 -2.08 -4.86 7.03
C ALA A 186 -2.47 -3.46 7.51
N GLU A 187 -1.53 -2.52 7.45
CA GLU A 187 -1.83 -1.10 7.46
C GLU A 187 -1.86 -0.63 6.00
N ILE A 188 -3.04 -0.24 5.50
CA ILE A 188 -3.24 0.15 4.10
C ILE A 188 -3.72 1.60 4.05
N TYR A 189 -3.10 2.41 3.19
CA TYR A 189 -3.45 3.80 2.99
C TYR A 189 -3.61 4.12 1.51
N LEU A 190 -4.56 4.99 1.18
CA LEU A 190 -4.81 5.51 -0.16
C LEU A 190 -4.74 7.04 -0.08
N ASN A 191 -3.76 7.66 -0.76
CA ASN A 191 -3.40 9.07 -0.57
C ASN A 191 -3.25 9.46 0.92
N ALA A 192 -2.53 8.62 1.69
CA ALA A 192 -2.33 8.71 3.14
C ALA A 192 -3.59 8.58 4.03
N HIS A 193 -4.80 8.39 3.48
CA HIS A 193 -6.00 8.05 4.26
C HIS A 193 -6.10 6.53 4.47
N PRO A 194 -6.38 6.02 5.69
CA PRO A 194 -6.48 4.58 5.93
C PRO A 194 -7.71 3.98 5.24
N VAL A 195 -7.53 2.80 4.62
CA VAL A 195 -8.59 2.08 3.89
C VAL A 195 -8.56 0.59 4.19
N THR A 196 -9.71 -0.10 4.05
CA THR A 196 -9.79 -1.56 4.15
C THR A 196 -9.95 -2.17 2.76
N VAL A 197 -9.00 -3.03 2.34
CA VAL A 197 -9.09 -3.75 1.08
C VAL A 197 -9.78 -5.11 1.31
N TRP A 198 -10.93 -5.30 0.68
CA TRP A 198 -11.63 -6.58 0.60
C TRP A 198 -11.32 -7.24 -0.74
N LEU A 199 -10.54 -8.32 -0.70
CA LEU A 199 -10.10 -9.07 -1.89
C LEU A 199 -11.27 -9.51 -2.77
N ASN A 200 -12.43 -9.82 -2.18
CA ASN A 200 -13.67 -10.17 -2.86
C ASN A 200 -14.87 -9.43 -2.23
N GLY A 201 -15.90 -9.15 -3.03
CA GLY A 201 -17.10 -8.42 -2.60
C GLY A 201 -16.81 -6.95 -2.25
N GLU A 202 -17.71 -6.32 -1.50
CA GLU A 202 -17.51 -4.95 -0.96
C GLU A 202 -17.14 -4.97 0.54
N GLY A 203 -16.95 -6.17 1.10
CA GLY A 203 -16.82 -6.42 2.53
C GLY A 203 -18.17 -6.53 3.23
N PRO A 204 -18.19 -6.51 4.58
CA PRO A 204 -19.42 -6.43 5.34
C PRO A 204 -20.08 -5.06 5.10
N GLN A 205 -21.23 -5.04 4.42
CA GLN A 205 -22.16 -3.92 4.58
C GLN A 205 -22.52 -3.82 6.06
N LEU A 206 -22.04 -2.78 6.74
CA LEU A 206 -22.72 -2.34 7.96
C LEU A 206 -24.14 -1.97 7.54
N ALA A 207 -25.13 -2.69 8.05
CA ALA A 207 -26.53 -2.32 7.84
C ALA A 207 -26.69 -0.87 8.28
N ALA A 208 -27.21 -0.03 7.38
CA ALA A 208 -27.54 1.34 7.74
C ALA A 208 -28.49 1.26 8.95
N ALA A 209 -28.13 1.92 10.06
CA ALA A 209 -29.01 1.97 11.22
C ALA A 209 -30.34 2.57 10.77
N ASP A 210 -31.44 1.84 10.97
CA ASP A 210 -32.78 2.33 10.62
C ASP A 210 -32.95 3.74 11.19
N PRO A 211 -33.43 4.72 10.39
CA PRO A 211 -33.71 6.05 10.91
C PRO A 211 -34.66 5.92 12.11
N PRO A 212 -34.41 6.63 13.22
CA PRO A 212 -35.15 6.41 14.46
C PRO A 212 -36.65 6.61 14.20
N ARG A 213 -37.45 5.58 14.49
CA ARG A 213 -38.92 5.65 14.36
C ARG A 213 -39.46 6.80 15.20
N ASP A 214 -40.23 7.69 14.57
CA ASP A 214 -40.96 8.74 15.27
C ASP A 214 -41.90 8.14 16.33
N PRO A 215 -41.80 8.54 17.61
CA PRO A 215 -42.58 7.97 18.71
C PRO A 215 -43.99 8.58 18.76
N ALA A 216 -44.86 8.21 17.80
CA ALA A 216 -46.15 8.90 17.59
C ALA A 216 -47.36 8.00 17.27
N THR A 217 -47.54 6.87 17.97
CA THR A 217 -48.85 6.17 18.08
C THR A 217 -49.06 5.68 19.52
N PRO A 218 -50.25 5.80 20.14
CA PRO A 218 -50.50 5.37 21.52
C PRO A 218 -50.46 3.84 21.72
N ALA A 219 -50.31 3.42 22.98
CA ALA A 219 -50.40 2.03 23.42
C ALA A 219 -51.76 1.69 24.05
N ASP A 220 -52.13 0.41 23.98
CA ASP A 220 -53.23 -0.24 24.72
C ASP A 220 -52.70 -1.56 25.33
N PRO A 221 -53.33 -2.18 26.35
CA PRO A 221 -52.55 -2.48 27.56
C PRO A 221 -52.54 -3.94 28.07
N ALA A 222 -51.34 -4.39 28.46
CA ALA A 222 -51.06 -5.43 29.46
C ALA A 222 -51.56 -6.87 29.11
N PRO A 223 -51.40 -7.94 29.93
CA PRO A 223 -51.03 -8.01 31.36
C PRO A 223 -49.53 -8.20 31.64
N ALA A 224 -49.12 -8.00 32.90
CA ALA A 224 -47.77 -8.22 33.39
C ALA A 224 -47.61 -9.55 34.13
N THR A 225 -46.38 -10.07 34.19
CA THR A 225 -45.93 -10.98 35.26
C THR A 225 -44.62 -10.43 35.81
N ASN A 226 -44.60 -10.07 37.09
CA ASN A 226 -43.40 -9.57 37.77
C ASN A 226 -42.51 -10.73 38.22
N THR A 227 -41.21 -10.62 37.99
CA THR A 227 -40.21 -10.92 39.02
C THR A 227 -39.11 -9.87 38.96
N ALA A 228 -38.86 -9.16 40.06
CA ALA A 228 -37.87 -8.09 40.11
C ALA A 228 -36.80 -8.38 41.17
N THR A 229 -35.53 -8.20 40.80
CA THR A 229 -34.49 -7.77 41.73
C THR A 229 -33.41 -6.98 40.99
N ALA A 230 -33.09 -5.82 41.55
CA ALA A 230 -32.03 -4.87 41.18
C ALA A 230 -31.48 -4.31 42.51
N PRO A 231 -30.65 -3.23 42.58
CA PRO A 231 -29.91 -2.51 41.55
C PRO A 231 -28.41 -2.31 41.94
N VAL A 232 -27.75 -1.30 41.33
CA VAL A 232 -26.63 -0.40 41.79
C VAL A 232 -25.72 -0.15 40.58
N GLU A 233 -25.64 1.04 39.95
CA GLU A 233 -25.08 2.35 40.38
C GLU A 233 -23.55 2.33 40.59
N ILE A 234 -22.74 3.34 40.21
CA ILE A 234 -22.94 4.68 39.60
C ILE A 234 -21.80 4.91 38.55
N ALA A 235 -21.72 5.94 37.68
CA ALA A 235 -22.46 7.18 37.44
C ALA A 235 -22.31 7.64 35.96
N THR A 236 -23.02 8.70 35.57
CA THR A 236 -22.67 9.59 34.43
C THR A 236 -21.58 10.59 34.82
N ASN A 237 -20.75 11.05 33.86
CA ASN A 237 -20.40 12.48 33.74
C ASN A 237 -19.61 12.86 32.46
N ASP A 238 -19.75 14.14 32.12
CA ASP A 238 -18.86 15.04 31.34
C ASP A 238 -18.41 14.68 29.91
N ALA A 239 -18.90 15.48 28.96
CA ALA A 239 -18.37 15.58 27.61
C ALA A 239 -17.15 16.53 27.55
N ALA A 240 -16.01 16.05 27.08
CA ALA A 240 -14.81 16.88 26.88
C ALA A 240 -14.02 16.52 25.61
N LYS A 241 -14.13 17.41 24.61
CA LYS A 241 -13.05 17.84 23.70
C LYS A 241 -12.30 16.76 22.87
N LEU A 242 -12.66 16.70 21.58
CA LEU A 242 -11.85 16.08 20.52
C LEU A 242 -10.37 16.52 20.58
N PRO A 243 -9.39 15.60 20.60
CA PRO A 243 -8.01 15.90 20.26
C PRO A 243 -7.91 16.27 18.77
N GLY A 244 -7.27 17.40 18.47
CA GLY A 244 -7.09 17.88 17.09
C GLY A 244 -6.14 17.01 16.26
N ALA A 245 -6.15 17.22 14.94
CA ALA A 245 -5.36 16.44 13.99
C ALA A 245 -3.85 16.44 14.34
N VAL A 246 -3.28 15.24 14.49
CA VAL A 246 -1.83 15.04 14.65
C VAL A 246 -1.20 14.97 13.26
N PRO A 247 -0.24 15.85 12.90
CA PRO A 247 0.45 15.75 11.62
C PRO A 247 1.35 14.50 11.60
N MET A 248 1.12 13.57 10.67
CA MET A 248 2.08 12.50 10.44
C MET A 248 3.33 13.03 9.70
N PRO A 249 4.53 12.53 10.03
CA PRO A 249 5.74 12.91 9.31
C PRO A 249 5.72 12.33 7.90
N THR A 250 5.89 13.18 6.89
CA THR A 250 6.21 12.73 5.54
C THR A 250 7.57 12.02 5.53
N LEU A 251 7.66 10.90 4.81
CA LEU A 251 8.94 10.35 4.39
C LEU A 251 9.68 11.45 3.62
N LYS A 252 10.86 11.85 4.09
CA LYS A 252 11.52 13.07 3.62
C LYS A 252 12.06 12.90 2.21
N ALA A 253 11.26 13.30 1.23
CA ALA A 253 11.72 13.57 -0.13
C ALA A 253 12.96 14.47 -0.08
N ALA A 254 14.06 14.03 -0.70
CA ALA A 254 15.30 14.78 -0.71
C ALA A 254 15.11 16.05 -1.56
N LYS A 255 15.23 17.23 -0.93
CA LYS A 255 15.28 18.50 -1.66
C LYS A 255 16.50 18.48 -2.57
N SER A 256 16.27 18.47 -3.90
CA SER A 256 17.36 18.58 -4.86
C SER A 256 18.12 19.88 -4.60
N ALA A 257 19.44 19.81 -4.58
CA ALA A 257 20.25 21.00 -4.80
C ALA A 257 20.03 21.46 -6.24
N ASN A 258 20.08 22.77 -6.47
CA ASN A 258 20.27 23.30 -7.82
C ASN A 258 21.73 23.04 -8.24
N PRO A 259 22.01 22.82 -9.54
CA PRO A 259 23.38 22.84 -10.02
C PRO A 259 24.00 24.24 -9.80
N PRO A 260 25.33 24.33 -9.61
CA PRO A 260 26.01 25.63 -9.56
C PRO A 260 25.95 26.32 -10.93
N ASP A 261 25.86 27.65 -10.93
CA ASP A 261 25.96 28.44 -12.16
C ASP A 261 27.32 28.25 -12.85
N PRO A 262 27.37 28.30 -14.20
CA PRO A 262 28.64 28.26 -14.92
C PRO A 262 29.47 29.51 -14.61
N ALA A 263 30.74 29.30 -14.28
CA ALA A 263 31.70 30.39 -14.12
C ALA A 263 31.88 31.19 -15.43
N ARG A 264 32.15 32.49 -15.29
CA ARG A 264 32.23 33.48 -16.37
C ARG A 264 33.61 34.12 -16.44
#